data_AF-A0A379G9P5-F1
#
_entry.id   AF-A0A379G9P5-F1
#
_cell.length_a   1.000
_cell.length_b   1.000
_cell.length_c   1.000
_cell.angle_alpha   90.00
_cell.angle_beta   90.00
_cell.angle_gamma   90.00
#
_symmetry.space_group_name_H-M   'P 1'
#
loop_
_entity.id
_entity.type
_entity.pdbx_description
1 polymer ?
#
loop_
_entity_poly.entity_id
_entity_poly.type
_entity_poly.pdbx_seq_one_letter_code
_entity_poly.pdbx_strand_id
1 'polypeptide(L)'
;MSNTYFDNYQAEMQQLLGGIVHEYPWSIAIAFFAVSVLINSQGAVVVSMLPLAYALGIPGWILLGVMPSTYGYFFIPNYPSDIATVNFDRSGTTVIGKYLLNHSFMAPGMIHVIMATIAGLGISYIYHFWFGLY
;
A
#
# COMPACT_ATOMS: atom_id res chain seq x y z
N MET A 1 11.66 -15.10 -0.30
CA MET A 1 12.44 -14.04 0.38
C MET A 1 11.57 -13.17 1.26
N SER A 2 10.44 -12.61 0.78
CA SER A 2 9.49 -11.87 1.62
C SER A 2 9.07 -12.65 2.88
N ASN A 3 8.60 -13.90 2.73
CA ASN A 3 8.08 -14.71 3.83
C ASN A 3 9.04 -14.79 5.04
N THR A 4 10.34 -15.06 4.85
CA THR A 4 11.29 -15.19 5.98
C THR A 4 11.42 -13.93 6.83
N TYR A 5 11.28 -12.73 6.25
CA TYR A 5 11.35 -11.48 7.01
C TYR A 5 10.04 -11.25 7.78
N PHE A 6 8.89 -11.43 7.13
CA PHE A 6 7.58 -11.25 7.77
C PHE A 6 7.35 -12.29 8.87
N ASP A 7 7.72 -13.54 8.64
CA ASP A 7 7.61 -14.62 9.62
C ASP A 7 8.49 -14.35 10.85
N ASN A 8 9.68 -13.75 10.66
CA ASN A 8 10.62 -13.47 11.75
C ASN A 8 10.23 -12.25 12.60
N TYR A 9 9.58 -11.23 12.00
CA TYR A 9 9.19 -9.99 12.69
C TYR A 9 7.68 -9.89 12.94
N GLN A 10 6.96 -11.00 12.83
CA GLN A 10 5.50 -11.02 12.95
C GLN A 10 5.03 -10.52 14.31
N ALA A 11 5.71 -10.89 15.40
CA ALA A 11 5.36 -10.50 16.76
C ALA A 11 5.53 -8.98 16.97
N GLU A 12 6.62 -8.41 16.49
CA GLU A 12 6.89 -6.97 16.55
C GLU A 12 5.90 -6.18 15.70
N MET A 13 5.57 -6.68 14.50
CA MET A 13 4.54 -6.04 13.66
C MET A 13 3.18 -6.07 14.34
N GLN A 14 2.80 -7.17 15.00
CA GLN A 14 1.55 -7.23 15.78
C GLN A 14 1.57 -6.27 16.97
N GLN A 15 2.71 -6.10 17.64
CA GLN A 15 2.82 -5.20 18.78
C GLN A 15 2.77 -3.71 18.36
N LEU A 16 3.43 -3.36 17.26
CA LEU A 16 3.46 -1.99 16.72
C LEU A 16 2.13 -1.58 16.08
N LEU A 17 1.48 -2.50 15.34
CA LEU A 17 0.26 -2.20 14.59
C LEU A 17 -1.00 -2.52 15.40
N GLY A 18 -0.95 -3.48 16.31
CA GLY A 18 -2.13 -4.08 16.93
C GLY A 18 -3.03 -3.09 17.66
N GLY A 19 -2.46 -2.14 18.42
CA GLY A 19 -3.26 -1.16 19.16
C GLY A 19 -4.07 -0.25 18.23
N ILE A 20 -3.42 0.34 17.22
CA ILE A 20 -4.07 1.29 16.29
C ILE A 20 -5.02 0.55 15.34
N VAL A 21 -4.62 -0.61 14.83
CA VAL A 21 -5.42 -1.40 13.89
C VAL A 21 -6.65 -1.99 14.57
N HIS A 22 -6.58 -2.36 15.85
CA HIS A 22 -7.75 -2.84 16.58
C HIS A 22 -8.80 -1.74 16.77
N GLU A 23 -8.37 -0.51 17.06
CA GLU A 23 -9.29 0.63 17.21
C GLU A 23 -9.77 1.18 15.86
N TYR A 24 -8.88 1.19 14.85
CA TYR A 24 -9.10 1.73 13.52
C TYR A 24 -8.62 0.74 12.45
N PRO A 25 -9.43 -0.27 12.07
CA PRO A 25 -8.95 -1.34 11.18
C PRO A 25 -8.53 -0.87 9.78
N TRP A 26 -9.07 0.26 9.30
CA TRP A 26 -8.65 0.88 8.03
C TRP A 26 -7.20 1.37 8.05
N SER A 27 -6.62 1.61 9.23
CA SER A 27 -5.24 2.10 9.38
C SER A 27 -4.19 1.12 8.86
N ILE A 28 -4.54 -0.16 8.68
CA ILE A 28 -3.69 -1.17 8.05
C ILE A 28 -3.23 -0.76 6.63
N ALA A 29 -3.99 0.12 5.96
CA ALA A 29 -3.60 0.73 4.68
C ALA A 29 -2.23 1.41 4.75
N ILE A 30 -1.88 2.02 5.89
CA ILE A 30 -0.60 2.70 6.08
C ILE A 30 0.54 1.67 6.11
N ALA A 31 0.32 0.54 6.80
CA ALA A 31 1.28 -0.55 6.83
C ALA A 31 1.45 -1.20 5.45
N PHE A 32 0.35 -1.41 4.71
CA PHE A 32 0.40 -1.94 3.34
C PHE A 32 1.18 -1.02 2.41
N PHE A 33 0.94 0.29 2.49
CA PHE A 33 1.69 1.28 1.72
C PHE A 33 3.18 1.25 2.07
N ALA A 34 3.54 1.35 3.35
CA ALA A 34 4.93 1.35 3.80
C ALA A 34 5.68 0.08 3.37
N VAL A 35 5.04 -1.08 3.49
CA VAL A 35 5.61 -2.36 3.03
C VAL A 35 5.73 -2.40 1.51
N SER A 36 4.78 -1.84 0.77
CA SER A 36 4.83 -1.76 -0.68
C SER A 36 6.00 -0.91 -1.20
N VAL A 37 6.31 0.19 -0.52
CA VAL A 37 7.51 1.01 -0.81
C VAL A 37 8.79 0.16 -0.75
N LEU A 38 8.84 -0.86 0.12
CA LEU A 38 10.03 -1.70 0.32
C LEU A 38 10.09 -2.90 -0.64
N ILE A 39 8.95 -3.53 -0.93
CA ILE A 39 8.89 -4.80 -1.67
C ILE A 39 8.82 -4.59 -3.18
N ASN A 40 8.43 -3.41 -3.66
CA ASN A 40 8.31 -3.11 -5.08
C ASN A 40 7.41 -4.09 -5.86
N SER A 41 6.39 -4.67 -5.21
CA SER A 41 5.42 -5.57 -5.84
C SER A 41 4.11 -5.60 -5.06
N GLN A 42 3.02 -5.16 -5.69
CA GLN A 42 1.66 -5.22 -5.14
C GLN A 42 1.28 -6.65 -4.73
N GLY A 43 1.47 -7.62 -5.64
CA GLY A 43 1.11 -9.01 -5.36
C GLY A 43 1.91 -9.60 -4.20
N ALA A 44 3.20 -9.29 -4.10
CA ALA A 44 4.03 -9.78 -3.00
C ALA A 44 3.63 -9.16 -1.65
N VAL A 45 3.24 -7.88 -1.62
CA VAL A 45 2.68 -7.22 -0.42
C VAL A 45 1.39 -7.90 0.01
N VAL A 46 0.48 -8.16 -0.93
CA VAL A 46 -0.78 -8.85 -0.64
C VAL A 46 -0.53 -10.24 -0.05
N VAL A 47 0.35 -11.02 -0.67
CA VAL A 47 0.69 -12.37 -0.23
C VAL A 47 1.34 -12.37 1.17
N SER A 48 2.18 -11.38 1.48
CA SER A 48 2.86 -11.34 2.79
C SER A 48 2.03 -10.70 3.90
N MET A 49 1.22 -9.68 3.58
CA MET A 49 0.52 -8.87 4.58
C MET A 49 -0.89 -9.37 4.89
N LEU A 50 -1.60 -9.99 3.94
CA LEU A 50 -2.96 -10.48 4.22
C LEU A 50 -3.00 -11.52 5.36
N PRO A 51 -2.10 -12.52 5.45
CA PRO A 51 -2.10 -13.46 6.56
C PRO A 51 -1.95 -12.76 7.92
N LEU A 52 -1.07 -11.77 8.02
CA LEU A 52 -0.89 -10.94 9.22
C LEU A 52 -2.16 -10.14 9.53
N ALA A 53 -2.75 -9.50 8.53
CA ALA A 53 -3.97 -8.70 8.69
C ALA A 53 -5.16 -9.54 9.18
N TYR A 54 -5.33 -10.76 8.67
CA TYR A 54 -6.32 -11.71 9.17
C TYR A 54 -6.01 -12.18 10.60
N ALA A 55 -4.74 -12.43 10.93
CA ALA A 55 -4.34 -12.79 12.29
C ALA A 55 -4.60 -11.67 13.31
N LEU A 56 -4.62 -10.41 12.86
CA LEU A 56 -5.01 -9.23 13.66
C LEU A 56 -6.54 -9.05 13.76
N GLY A 57 -7.34 -9.93 13.17
CA GLY A 57 -8.79 -9.89 13.24
C GLY A 57 -9.45 -8.82 12.37
N ILE A 58 -8.73 -8.28 11.37
CA ILE A 58 -9.28 -7.24 10.50
C ILE A 58 -10.36 -7.83 9.58
N PRO A 59 -11.56 -7.24 9.51
CA PRO A 59 -12.62 -7.70 8.62
C PRO A 59 -12.19 -7.71 7.14
N GLY A 60 -12.53 -8.78 6.43
CA GLY A 60 -12.15 -8.94 5.02
C GLY A 60 -12.65 -7.83 4.09
N TRP A 61 -13.82 -7.26 4.36
CA TRP A 61 -14.34 -6.13 3.58
C TRP A 61 -13.49 -4.87 3.74
N ILE A 62 -12.90 -4.63 4.93
CA ILE A 62 -11.96 -3.53 5.14
C ILE A 62 -10.68 -3.79 4.35
N LEU A 63 -10.16 -5.03 4.41
CA LEU A 63 -8.97 -5.43 3.64
C LEU A 63 -9.17 -5.24 2.14
N LEU A 64 -10.34 -5.61 1.63
CA LEU A 64 -10.73 -5.38 0.24
C LEU A 64 -10.75 -3.89 -0.11
N GLY A 65 -11.32 -3.06 0.76
CA GLY A 65 -11.42 -1.60 0.56
C GLY A 65 -10.07 -0.90 0.52
N VAL A 66 -9.10 -1.36 1.31
CA VAL A 66 -7.76 -0.75 1.39
C VAL A 66 -6.76 -1.31 0.38
N MET A 67 -7.13 -2.27 -0.48
CA MET A 67 -6.22 -2.87 -1.47
C MET A 67 -5.41 -1.87 -2.31
N PRO A 68 -5.94 -0.71 -2.73
CA PRO A 68 -5.16 0.28 -3.48
C PRO A 68 -3.93 0.82 -2.72
N SER A 69 -3.93 0.75 -1.39
CA SER A 69 -2.77 1.13 -0.56
C SER A 69 -1.52 0.27 -0.83
N THR A 70 -1.68 -0.90 -1.43
CA THR A 70 -0.56 -1.77 -1.84
C THR A 70 0.22 -1.24 -3.04
N TYR A 71 -0.18 -0.12 -3.65
CA TYR A 71 0.56 0.56 -4.72
C TYR A 71 1.50 1.63 -4.15
N GLY A 72 2.57 1.25 -3.45
CA GLY A 72 3.57 2.18 -2.88
C GLY A 72 4.91 2.23 -3.63
N TYR A 73 5.10 1.36 -4.62
CA TYR A 73 6.40 1.15 -5.27
C TYR A 73 6.89 2.28 -6.18
N PHE A 74 6.07 3.32 -6.40
CA PHE A 74 6.51 4.55 -7.07
C PHE A 74 7.24 5.51 -6.11
N PHE A 75 7.11 5.32 -4.78
CA PHE A 75 7.52 6.31 -3.79
C PHE A 75 9.04 6.48 -3.73
N ILE A 76 9.78 5.41 -3.96
CA ILE A 76 11.21 5.44 -4.23
C ILE A 76 11.35 5.21 -5.74
N PRO A 77 12.04 6.09 -6.50
CA PRO A 77 12.12 5.98 -7.96
C PRO A 77 13.15 4.94 -8.40
N ASN A 78 13.10 3.74 -7.80
CA ASN A 78 13.95 2.60 -8.11
C ASN A 78 13.20 1.49 -8.88
N TYR A 79 11.89 1.64 -9.10
CA TYR A 79 11.11 0.67 -9.83
C TYR A 79 11.44 0.71 -11.33
N PRO A 80 11.62 -0.45 -12.02
CA PRO A 80 12.14 -0.47 -13.39
C PRO A 80 11.30 0.34 -14.39
N SER A 81 9.98 0.38 -14.23
CA SER A 81 9.11 1.18 -15.10
C SER A 81 9.36 2.67 -14.94
N ASP A 82 9.59 3.16 -13.72
CA ASP A 82 9.79 4.58 -13.44
C ASP A 82 11.10 5.06 -14.08
N ILE A 83 12.17 4.26 -13.93
CA ILE A 83 13.46 4.51 -14.56
C ILE A 83 13.34 4.48 -16.09
N ALA A 84 12.60 3.51 -16.64
CA ALA A 84 12.36 3.43 -18.08
C ALA A 84 11.57 4.65 -18.60
N THR A 85 10.53 5.08 -17.89
CA THR A 85 9.72 6.25 -18.26
C THR A 85 10.57 7.52 -18.30
N VAL A 86 11.45 7.74 -17.32
CA VAL A 86 12.38 8.88 -17.32
C VAL A 86 13.31 8.83 -18.54
N ASN A 87 13.86 7.65 -18.86
CA ASN A 87 14.78 7.49 -20.00
C ASN A 87 14.11 7.63 -21.37
N PHE A 88 12.84 7.24 -21.49
CA PHE A 88 12.09 7.33 -22.75
C PHE A 88 11.38 8.67 -22.95
N ASP A 89 11.27 9.49 -21.90
CA ASP A 89 10.63 10.80 -22.00
C ASP A 89 11.49 11.81 -22.76
N ARG A 90 11.17 11.99 -24.04
CA ARG A 90 11.83 12.97 -24.93
C ARG A 90 11.47 14.43 -24.61
N SER A 91 10.42 14.68 -23.83
CA SER A 91 10.02 16.04 -23.44
C SER A 91 10.87 16.61 -22.31
N GLY A 92 11.53 15.74 -21.53
CA GLY A 92 12.31 16.12 -20.35
C GLY A 92 11.45 16.58 -19.17
N THR A 93 10.14 16.28 -19.16
CA THR A 93 9.21 16.68 -18.09
C THR A 93 9.14 15.65 -16.96
N THR A 94 9.54 14.41 -17.23
CA THR A 94 9.65 13.32 -16.26
C THR A 94 11.08 13.21 -15.79
N VAL A 95 11.35 13.55 -14.54
CA VAL A 95 12.71 13.63 -14.00
C VAL A 95 12.80 13.05 -12.59
N ILE A 96 13.97 12.52 -12.26
CA ILE A 96 14.42 12.31 -10.88
C ILE A 96 15.25 13.54 -10.52
N GLY A 97 14.78 14.28 -9.52
CA GLY A 97 15.41 15.51 -9.05
C GLY A 97 16.61 15.26 -8.14
N LYS A 98 17.00 16.29 -7.38
CA LYS A 98 18.19 16.27 -6.52
C LYS A 98 18.09 15.31 -5.33
N TYR A 99 16.88 15.01 -4.86
CA TYR A 99 16.64 14.22 -3.65
C TYR A 99 15.94 12.90 -4.00
N LEU A 100 16.12 11.88 -3.16
CA LEU A 100 15.51 10.57 -3.36
C LEU A 100 13.99 10.64 -3.55
N LEU A 101 13.32 11.44 -2.71
CA LEU A 101 11.87 11.63 -2.71
C LEU A 101 11.46 12.90 -3.47
N ASN A 102 12.16 13.22 -4.55
CA ASN A 102 11.89 14.36 -5.42
C ASN A 102 11.91 13.89 -6.88
N HIS A 103 10.78 13.40 -7.38
CA HIS A 103 10.64 12.93 -8.75
C HIS A 103 9.22 13.15 -9.27
N SER A 104 9.05 13.18 -10.60
CA SER A 104 7.77 13.52 -11.25
C SER A 104 6.61 12.59 -10.89
N PHE A 105 6.88 11.35 -10.44
CA PHE A 105 5.85 10.39 -10.02
C PHE A 105 5.29 10.64 -8.62
N MET A 106 5.96 11.44 -7.78
CA MET A 106 5.61 11.56 -6.37
C MET A 106 4.19 12.12 -6.18
N ALA A 107 3.90 13.30 -6.74
CA ALA A 107 2.58 13.91 -6.58
C ALA A 107 1.47 13.08 -7.24
N PRO A 108 1.57 12.64 -8.52
CA PRO A 108 0.54 11.81 -9.14
C PRO A 108 0.30 10.48 -8.41
N GLY A 109 1.38 9.79 -8.00
CA GLY A 109 1.29 8.52 -7.29
C GLY A 109 0.63 8.66 -5.91
N MET A 110 1.02 9.68 -5.14
CA MET A 110 0.42 9.94 -3.83
C MET A 110 -1.07 10.28 -3.95
N ILE A 111 -1.43 11.16 -4.90
CA ILE A 111 -2.83 11.50 -5.17
C ILE A 111 -3.61 10.24 -5.55
N HIS A 112 -3.07 9.41 -6.45
CA HIS A 112 -3.70 8.18 -6.87
C HIS A 112 -3.97 7.23 -5.69
N VAL A 113 -2.95 6.89 -4.90
CA VAL A 113 -3.10 5.93 -3.79
C VAL A 113 -4.08 6.42 -2.75
N ILE A 114 -3.98 7.69 -2.36
CA ILE A 114 -4.84 8.28 -1.34
C ILE A 114 -6.29 8.24 -1.83
N MET A 115 -6.56 8.77 -3.03
CA MET A 115 -7.91 8.86 -3.56
C MET A 115 -8.51 7.48 -3.85
N ALA A 116 -7.73 6.56 -4.44
CA ALA A 116 -8.18 5.20 -4.72
C ALA A 116 -8.46 4.43 -3.43
N THR A 117 -7.64 4.59 -2.39
CA THR A 117 -7.86 3.94 -1.08
C THR A 117 -9.09 4.49 -0.38
N ILE A 118 -9.28 5.82 -0.35
CA ILE A 118 -10.48 6.45 0.22
C ILE A 118 -11.72 5.99 -0.53
N ALA A 119 -11.70 6.00 -1.86
CA ALA A 119 -12.81 5.57 -2.69
C ALA A 119 -13.12 4.08 -2.51
N GLY A 120 -12.10 3.22 -2.53
CA GLY A 120 -12.24 1.77 -2.34
C GLY A 120 -12.80 1.43 -0.97
N LEU A 121 -12.31 2.09 0.08
CA LEU A 121 -12.84 1.95 1.42
C LEU A 121 -14.29 2.43 1.49
N GLY A 122 -14.60 3.62 0.94
CA GLY A 122 -15.96 4.16 0.90
C GLY A 122 -16.96 3.24 0.19
N ILE A 123 -16.59 2.67 -0.96
CA ILE A 123 -17.39 1.67 -1.67
C ILE A 123 -17.59 0.44 -0.77
N SER A 124 -16.53 -0.06 -0.14
CA SER A 124 -16.63 -1.22 0.74
C SER A 124 -17.59 -0.99 1.92
N TYR A 125 -17.53 0.19 2.55
CA TYR A 125 -18.48 0.59 3.60
C TYR A 125 -19.93 0.59 3.11
N ILE A 126 -20.18 1.13 1.91
CA ILE A 126 -21.52 1.15 1.31
C ILE A 126 -22.03 -0.29 1.11
N TYR A 127 -21.19 -1.17 0.55
CA TYR A 127 -21.55 -2.56 0.32
C TYR A 127 -21.83 -3.34 1.62
N HIS A 128 -20.99 -3.15 2.63
CA HIS A 128 -21.14 -3.81 3.91
C HIS A 128 -22.39 -3.34 4.66
N PHE A 129 -22.55 -2.02 4.86
CA PHE A 129 -23.61 -1.49 5.74
C PHE A 129 -24.96 -1.28 5.06
N TRP A 130 -25.00 -0.91 3.78
CA TRP A 130 -26.27 -0.63 3.10
C TRP A 130 -26.84 -1.83 2.38
N PHE A 131 -25.96 -2.68 1.83
CA PHE A 131 -26.38 -3.86 1.07
C PHE A 131 -26.24 -5.17 1.86
N GLY A 132 -25.59 -5.16 3.04
CA GLY A 132 -25.38 -6.36 3.84
C GLY A 132 -24.50 -7.40 3.13
N LEU A 133 -23.64 -6.94 2.22
CA LEU A 133 -22.75 -7.80 1.44
C LEU A 133 -21.39 -7.86 2.12
N TYR A 134 -20.88 -9.09 2.27
CA TYR A 134 -19.59 -9.46 2.90
C TYR A 134 -19.58 -9.31 4.43
#